data_AF-F4BZP4-F1
#
_entry.id   AF-F4BZP4-F1
#
_cell.length_a   1.000
_cell.length_b   1.000
_cell.length_c   1.000
_cell.angle_alpha   90.00
_cell.angle_beta   90.00
_cell.angle_gamma   90.00
#
_symmetry.space_group_name_H-M   'P 1'
#
loop_
_entity.id
_entity.type
_entity.pdbx_description
1 polymer ?
#
loop_
_entity_poly.entity_id
_entity_poly.type
_entity_poly.pdbx_seq_one_letter_code
_entity_poly.pdbx_strand_id
1 'polypeptide(L)'
;MRKLIAVLIIVAMAAVGMAGAANYMYEKASVKGVGYKNVEMIIQTQSGFHGQKLVEKESGSGNVILERTELEAERQITAEGLQFPCMYPNSCYMDYINFTKEAEFEYMPVSYQTGTYDQKWVEKLCVQNYRIGAVLTEMYTHAEHLQKTTEVKTRGYGKKERIEDLWDYNPDDGLWYATGCKMDCCTGVLEANLNSNVIGVAHIGWLSRDPEPNRLLKGRHAEYGRSVEDLTGVFAIQKFIQLWGNSTCGAISVDWLPCV
;
A
#
# COMPACT_ATOMS: atom_id res chain seq x y z
N MET A 1 18.54 48.66 -1.69
CA MET A 1 17.62 47.99 -2.64
C MET A 1 18.08 46.57 -3.04
N ARG A 2 19.31 46.34 -3.52
CA ARG A 2 19.76 44.98 -3.95
C ARG A 2 19.72 43.90 -2.86
N LYS A 3 20.02 44.23 -1.60
CA LYS A 3 19.95 43.27 -0.47
C LYS A 3 18.52 42.85 -0.10
N LEU A 4 17.55 43.74 -0.23
CA LEU A 4 16.12 43.46 0.02
C LEU A 4 15.53 42.55 -1.06
N ILE A 5 15.91 42.75 -2.33
CA ILE A 5 15.51 41.90 -3.44
C ILE A 5 16.09 40.48 -3.28
N ALA A 6 17.35 40.36 -2.85
CA ALA A 6 17.96 39.05 -2.59
C ALA A 6 17.26 38.28 -1.45
N VAL A 7 16.86 38.96 -0.37
CA VAL A 7 16.10 38.34 0.74
C VAL A 7 14.70 37.93 0.27
N LEU A 8 14.02 38.75 -0.53
CA LEU A 8 12.71 38.40 -1.10
C LEU A 8 12.79 37.19 -2.05
N ILE A 9 13.85 37.06 -2.83
CA ILE A 9 14.06 35.89 -3.71
C ILE A 9 14.31 34.62 -2.88
N ILE A 10 15.08 34.70 -1.79
CA ILE A 10 15.33 33.56 -0.90
C ILE A 10 14.04 33.14 -0.17
N VAL A 11 13.23 34.10 0.28
CA VAL A 11 11.93 33.83 0.91
C VAL A 11 10.93 33.26 -0.11
N ALA A 12 10.92 33.77 -1.34
CA ALA A 12 10.09 33.24 -2.41
C ALA A 12 10.52 31.82 -2.82
N MET A 13 11.83 31.55 -2.93
CA MET A 13 12.35 30.19 -3.19
C MET A 13 12.06 29.22 -2.03
N ALA A 14 12.05 29.70 -0.78
CA ALA A 14 11.64 28.91 0.38
C ALA A 14 10.12 28.65 0.40
N ALA A 15 9.30 29.61 -0.04
CA ALA A 15 7.84 29.47 -0.10
C ALA A 15 7.36 28.57 -1.26
N VAL A 16 8.12 28.50 -2.36
CA VAL A 16 7.82 27.64 -3.52
C VAL A 16 8.08 26.14 -3.21
N GLY A 17 8.72 25.82 -2.08
CA GLY A 17 8.94 24.44 -1.63
C GLY A 17 7.72 23.76 -0.97
N MET A 18 6.60 24.46 -0.78
CA MET A 18 5.38 23.89 -0.18
C MET A 18 4.37 23.44 -1.26
N ALA A 19 4.83 22.72 -2.28
CA ALA A 19 3.92 21.96 -3.11
C ALA A 19 3.42 20.77 -2.26
N GLY A 20 2.19 20.86 -1.74
CA GLY A 20 1.56 19.74 -1.05
C GLY A 20 1.41 18.55 -2.00
N ALA A 21 1.78 17.35 -1.54
CA ALA A 21 1.50 16.13 -2.27
C ALA A 21 -0.01 15.94 -2.44
N ALA A 22 -0.43 15.19 -3.46
CA ALA A 22 -1.83 14.84 -3.63
C ALA A 22 -2.30 13.98 -2.43
N ASN A 23 -3.42 14.36 -1.82
CA ASN A 23 -4.05 13.57 -0.75
C ASN A 23 -4.92 12.44 -1.31
N TYR A 24 -5.40 12.57 -2.54
CA TYR A 24 -6.15 11.54 -3.25
C TYR A 24 -5.43 11.22 -4.55
N MET A 25 -5.19 9.93 -4.79
CA MET A 25 -4.52 9.40 -5.96
C MET A 25 -5.39 8.29 -6.52
N TYR A 26 -5.70 8.40 -7.81
CA TYR A 26 -6.42 7.36 -8.54
C TYR A 26 -5.70 7.13 -9.87
N GLU A 27 -5.34 5.88 -10.13
CA GLU A 27 -4.73 5.45 -11.37
C GLU A 27 -5.50 4.24 -11.91
N LYS A 28 -5.85 4.30 -13.19
CA LYS A 28 -6.43 3.18 -13.92
C LYS A 28 -5.66 2.99 -15.21
N ALA A 29 -5.03 1.83 -15.35
CA ALA A 29 -4.23 1.47 -16.50
C ALA A 29 -4.79 0.20 -17.15
N SER A 30 -4.75 0.17 -18.48
CA SER A 30 -5.11 -0.99 -19.28
C SER A 30 -4.06 -1.14 -20.37
N VAL A 31 -3.25 -2.19 -20.29
CA VAL A 31 -2.11 -2.42 -21.19
C VAL A 31 -2.30 -3.74 -21.90
N LYS A 32 -2.05 -3.74 -23.22
CA LYS A 32 -2.08 -4.93 -24.06
C LYS A 32 -1.04 -4.79 -25.15
N GLY A 33 -0.44 -5.91 -25.54
CA GLY A 33 0.48 -5.94 -26.68
C GLY A 33 1.67 -6.83 -26.43
N VAL A 34 2.66 -6.71 -27.30
CA VAL A 34 3.85 -7.54 -27.30
C VAL A 34 5.08 -6.65 -27.10
N GLY A 35 5.90 -7.00 -26.12
CA GLY A 35 7.17 -6.32 -25.93
C GLY A 35 7.87 -6.56 -24.63
N TYR A 36 8.85 -5.70 -24.36
CA TYR A 36 9.47 -5.57 -23.05
C TYR A 36 8.66 -4.59 -22.20
N LYS A 37 8.46 -4.95 -20.95
CA LYS A 37 7.80 -4.12 -19.95
C LYS A 37 8.65 -4.03 -18.68
N ASN A 38 8.64 -2.84 -18.09
CA ASN A 38 9.21 -2.56 -16.78
C ASN A 38 8.40 -1.42 -16.15
N VAL A 39 7.68 -1.74 -15.08
CA VAL A 39 6.81 -0.81 -14.36
C VAL A 39 7.11 -0.91 -12.87
N GLU A 40 7.09 0.24 -12.22
CA GLU A 40 7.24 0.37 -10.77
C GLU A 40 6.18 1.35 -10.27
N MET A 41 5.45 0.93 -9.25
CA MET A 41 4.42 1.73 -8.58
C MET A 41 4.72 1.73 -7.09
N ILE A 42 4.86 2.93 -6.52
CA ILE A 42 5.14 3.11 -5.10
C ILE A 42 4.14 4.12 -4.56
N ILE A 43 3.32 3.68 -3.62
CA ILE A 43 2.29 4.49 -2.99
C ILE A 43 2.49 4.44 -1.49
N GLN A 44 2.37 5.59 -0.85
CA GLN A 44 2.58 5.71 0.58
C GLN A 44 1.67 6.82 1.13
N THR A 45 0.86 6.49 2.14
CA THR A 45 -0.11 7.44 2.71
C THR A 45 0.55 8.42 3.69
N GLN A 46 1.57 8.00 4.44
CA GLN A 46 2.30 8.85 5.39
C GLN A 46 3.79 8.76 5.17
N SER A 47 4.53 9.87 5.32
CA SER A 47 6.00 9.86 5.24
C SER A 47 6.64 8.95 6.30
N GLY A 48 7.79 8.34 5.99
CA GLY A 48 8.55 7.51 6.93
C GLY A 48 8.01 6.08 7.03
N PHE A 49 7.95 5.51 8.23
CA PHE A 49 7.44 4.16 8.48
C PHE A 49 6.07 4.22 9.16
N HIS A 50 5.19 5.06 8.62
CA HIS A 50 3.83 5.31 9.11
C HIS A 50 2.80 5.01 8.03
N GLY A 51 1.53 4.89 8.42
CA GLY A 51 0.43 4.70 7.49
C GLY A 51 0.49 3.36 6.74
N GLN A 52 0.18 3.41 5.45
CA GLN A 52 0.14 2.28 4.53
C GLN A 52 1.09 2.56 3.38
N LYS A 53 1.75 1.50 2.91
CA LYS A 53 2.66 1.55 1.77
C LYS A 53 2.39 0.37 0.85
N LEU A 54 2.36 0.62 -0.44
CA LEU A 54 2.25 -0.37 -1.49
C LEU A 54 3.42 -0.17 -2.44
N VAL A 55 4.14 -1.24 -2.72
CA VAL A 55 5.22 -1.29 -3.71
C VAL A 55 4.92 -2.42 -4.66
N GLU A 56 4.75 -2.08 -5.92
CA GLU A 56 4.60 -3.02 -7.01
C GLU A 56 5.75 -2.84 -8.00
N LYS A 57 6.33 -3.95 -8.45
CA LYS A 57 7.32 -3.98 -9.52
C LYS A 57 6.98 -5.10 -10.47
N GLU A 58 6.93 -4.76 -11.75
CA GLU A 58 6.65 -5.72 -12.80
C GLU A 58 7.66 -5.56 -13.94
N SER A 59 8.25 -6.65 -14.41
CA SER A 59 9.14 -6.63 -15.55
C SER A 59 9.18 -7.98 -16.27
N GLY A 60 9.25 -7.95 -17.59
CA GLY A 60 9.38 -9.14 -18.42
C GLY A 60 9.28 -8.81 -19.90
N SER A 61 9.46 -9.81 -20.73
CA SER A 61 9.27 -9.73 -22.17
C SER A 61 8.29 -10.78 -22.65
N GLY A 62 7.39 -10.37 -23.53
CA GLY A 62 6.52 -11.29 -24.23
C GLY A 62 5.17 -10.67 -24.56
N ASN A 63 4.11 -11.47 -24.44
CA ASN A 63 2.75 -11.06 -24.70
C ASN A 63 2.07 -10.63 -23.40
N VAL A 64 1.50 -9.43 -23.40
CA VAL A 64 0.56 -8.93 -22.41
C VAL A 64 -0.83 -9.09 -23.01
N ILE A 65 -1.48 -10.21 -22.68
CA ILE A 65 -2.79 -10.60 -23.22
C ILE A 65 -3.88 -9.73 -22.59
N LEU A 66 -3.79 -9.58 -21.27
CA LEU A 66 -4.69 -8.78 -20.48
C LEU A 66 -3.89 -8.13 -19.36
N GLU A 67 -4.09 -6.84 -19.17
CA GLU A 67 -3.67 -6.18 -17.94
C GLU A 67 -4.63 -5.05 -17.65
N ARG A 68 -5.20 -5.09 -16.45
CA ARG A 68 -6.03 -4.03 -15.88
C ARG A 68 -5.55 -3.80 -14.47
N THR A 69 -5.04 -2.60 -14.23
CA THR A 69 -4.60 -2.17 -12.91
C THR A 69 -5.44 -0.99 -12.49
N GLU A 70 -6.00 -1.04 -11.31
CA GLU A 70 -6.73 0.05 -10.69
C GLU A 70 -6.23 0.25 -9.27
N LEU A 71 -5.73 1.46 -9.03
CA LEU A 71 -5.17 1.89 -7.78
C LEU A 71 -5.95 3.11 -7.32
N GLU A 72 -6.40 3.07 -6.08
CA GLU A 72 -6.96 4.20 -5.38
C GLU A 72 -6.28 4.32 -4.02
N ALA A 73 -5.75 5.49 -3.70
CA ALA A 73 -5.16 5.75 -2.42
C ALA A 73 -5.56 7.13 -1.93
N GLU A 74 -5.94 7.22 -0.66
CA GLU A 74 -6.29 8.48 -0.04
C GLU A 74 -5.64 8.60 1.33
N ARG A 75 -5.26 9.83 1.64
CA ARG A 75 -4.66 10.24 2.88
C ARG A 75 -5.59 11.22 3.59
N GLN A 76 -6.09 10.83 4.76
CA GLN A 76 -7.02 11.63 5.56
C GLN A 76 -6.51 11.92 6.97
N ILE A 77 -5.48 11.21 7.43
CA ILE A 77 -4.92 11.35 8.78
C ILE A 77 -3.47 11.85 8.79
N THR A 78 -2.97 12.28 9.94
CA THR A 78 -1.55 12.54 10.19
C THR A 78 -0.83 11.26 10.61
N ALA A 79 0.51 11.32 10.75
CA ALA A 79 1.30 10.18 11.22
C ALA A 79 0.91 9.72 12.64
N GLU A 80 0.39 10.63 13.45
CA GLU A 80 -0.12 10.39 14.81
C GLU A 80 -1.52 9.76 14.80
N GLY A 81 -2.17 9.72 13.64
CA GLY A 81 -3.52 9.20 13.44
C GLY A 81 -4.63 10.24 13.59
N LEU A 82 -4.31 11.53 13.61
CA LEU A 82 -5.28 12.62 13.75
C LEU A 82 -5.85 13.03 12.40
N GLN A 83 -7.08 13.53 12.36
CA GLN A 83 -7.68 14.00 11.10
C GLN A 83 -6.95 15.24 10.56
N PHE A 84 -6.77 15.34 9.24
CA PHE A 84 -6.41 16.62 8.62
C PHE A 84 -7.52 17.68 8.80
N PRO A 85 -7.16 18.97 8.85
CA PRO A 85 -8.13 20.07 8.98
C PRO A 85 -8.89 20.32 7.67
N CYS A 86 -9.64 19.33 7.20
CA CYS A 86 -10.50 19.39 6.02
C CYS A 86 -11.70 18.45 6.17
N MET A 87 -12.81 18.81 5.54
CA MET A 87 -14.05 18.03 5.56
C MET A 87 -13.94 16.89 4.55
N TYR A 88 -13.88 15.66 5.04
CA TYR A 88 -13.98 14.46 4.21
C TYR A 88 -15.44 13.96 4.20
N PRO A 89 -15.91 13.38 3.08
CA PRO A 89 -17.27 12.84 2.98
C PRO A 89 -17.48 11.54 3.81
N ASN A 90 -16.40 10.96 4.34
CA ASN A 90 -16.46 9.70 5.09
C ASN A 90 -16.85 9.95 6.56
N SER A 91 -17.70 9.09 7.10
CA SER A 91 -18.09 9.09 8.52
C SER A 91 -16.95 8.73 9.49
N CYS A 92 -15.85 8.16 8.96
CA CYS A 92 -14.63 7.89 9.70
C CYS A 92 -13.43 8.23 8.83
N TYR A 93 -12.57 9.13 9.32
CA TYR A 93 -11.35 9.49 8.63
C TYR A 93 -10.35 8.34 8.66
N MET A 94 -9.88 7.94 7.49
CA MET A 94 -8.95 6.82 7.34
C MET A 94 -8.00 7.06 6.18
N ASP A 95 -6.75 6.63 6.36
CA ASP A 95 -5.88 6.41 5.22
C ASP A 95 -6.23 5.05 4.61
N TYR A 96 -6.25 4.96 3.28
CA TYR A 96 -6.47 3.69 2.62
C TYR A 96 -5.72 3.58 1.30
N ILE A 97 -5.47 2.34 0.91
CA ILE A 97 -5.01 1.94 -0.43
C ILE A 97 -5.87 0.76 -0.86
N ASN A 98 -6.61 0.95 -1.95
CA ASN A 98 -7.31 -0.10 -2.67
C ASN A 98 -6.53 -0.36 -3.96
N PHE A 99 -6.12 -1.61 -4.16
CA PHE A 99 -5.39 -2.04 -5.34
C PHE A 99 -6.10 -3.25 -5.92
N THR A 100 -6.45 -3.18 -7.20
CA THR A 100 -6.94 -4.32 -7.95
C THR A 100 -6.12 -4.47 -9.21
N LYS A 101 -5.72 -5.72 -9.50
CA LYS A 101 -4.99 -6.04 -10.71
C LYS A 101 -5.47 -7.36 -11.27
N GLU A 102 -5.81 -7.34 -12.55
CA GLU A 102 -6.08 -8.53 -13.36
C GLU A 102 -5.04 -8.56 -14.48
N ALA A 103 -4.25 -9.63 -14.55
CA ALA A 103 -3.16 -9.73 -15.50
C ALA A 103 -3.04 -11.14 -16.10
N GLU A 104 -2.69 -11.20 -17.38
CA GLU A 104 -2.38 -12.41 -18.11
C GLU A 104 -1.16 -12.15 -19.00
N PHE A 105 -0.07 -12.83 -18.65
CA PHE A 105 1.22 -12.71 -19.29
C PHE A 105 1.67 -14.05 -19.86
N GLU A 106 2.30 -13.98 -21.03
CA GLU A 106 2.97 -15.11 -21.66
C GLU A 106 4.37 -14.67 -22.06
N TYR A 107 5.37 -15.44 -21.66
CA TYR A 107 6.76 -15.15 -21.96
C TYR A 107 7.06 -15.49 -23.42
N MET A 108 7.72 -14.56 -24.11
CA MET A 108 8.43 -14.86 -25.34
C MET A 108 9.58 -13.88 -25.52
N PRO A 109 10.70 -14.30 -26.11
CA PRO A 109 11.79 -13.39 -26.44
C PRO A 109 11.32 -12.42 -27.52
N VAL A 110 11.63 -11.13 -27.34
CA VAL A 110 11.25 -10.07 -28.28
C VAL A 110 12.49 -9.36 -28.79
N SER A 111 12.62 -9.24 -30.10
CA SER A 111 13.70 -8.50 -30.75
C SER A 111 13.18 -7.23 -31.41
N TYR A 112 13.79 -6.10 -31.08
CA TYR A 112 13.64 -4.83 -31.77
C TYR A 112 14.93 -4.47 -32.50
N GLN A 113 14.87 -3.49 -33.42
CA GLN A 113 16.07 -2.96 -34.09
C GLN A 113 17.13 -2.43 -33.10
N THR A 114 16.70 -2.05 -31.90
CA THR A 114 17.53 -1.47 -30.83
C THR A 114 18.05 -2.49 -29.82
N GLY A 115 17.64 -3.76 -29.88
CA GLY A 115 18.09 -4.81 -28.96
C GLY A 115 17.14 -6.00 -28.82
N THR A 116 17.63 -7.06 -28.18
CA THR A 116 16.86 -8.27 -27.86
C THR A 116 16.56 -8.33 -26.37
N TYR A 117 15.31 -8.57 -26.02
CA TYR A 117 14.86 -8.79 -24.65
C TYR A 117 14.42 -10.25 -24.51
N ASP A 118 15.09 -10.97 -23.62
CA ASP A 118 14.80 -12.35 -23.24
C ASP A 118 14.77 -12.39 -21.71
N GLN A 119 13.62 -11.97 -21.14
CA GLN A 119 13.42 -11.90 -19.71
C GLN A 119 12.05 -12.50 -19.38
N LYS A 120 12.04 -13.60 -18.62
CA LYS A 120 10.82 -14.16 -18.05
C LYS A 120 10.13 -13.16 -17.12
N TRP A 121 8.81 -13.30 -16.98
CA TRP A 121 8.02 -12.38 -16.18
C TRP A 121 8.41 -12.44 -14.69
N VAL A 122 8.57 -11.25 -14.12
CA VAL A 122 8.82 -10.99 -12.71
C VAL A 122 7.80 -9.96 -12.26
N GLU A 123 6.97 -10.34 -11.30
CA GLU A 123 6.00 -9.46 -10.68
C GLU A 123 6.14 -9.56 -9.17
N LYS A 124 6.20 -8.42 -8.48
CA LYS A 124 6.40 -8.35 -7.05
C LYS A 124 5.50 -7.28 -6.48
N LEU A 125 4.60 -7.68 -5.60
CA LEU A 125 3.74 -6.81 -4.82
C LEU A 125 4.11 -6.96 -3.35
N CYS A 126 4.32 -5.84 -2.67
CA CYS A 126 4.46 -5.78 -1.23
C CYS A 126 3.54 -4.69 -0.69
N VAL A 127 2.72 -5.06 0.28
CA VAL A 127 1.80 -4.13 0.94
C VAL A 127 2.07 -4.17 2.43
N GLN A 128 2.32 -3.00 3.00
CA GLN A 128 2.67 -2.81 4.39
C GLN A 128 1.64 -1.88 5.03
N ASN A 129 1.06 -2.32 6.14
CA ASN A 129 0.26 -1.47 7.02
C ASN A 129 1.00 -1.29 8.33
N TYR A 130 1.80 -0.22 8.41
CA TYR A 130 2.63 0.11 9.58
C TYR A 130 1.78 0.34 10.83
N ARG A 131 0.52 0.69 10.67
CA ARG A 131 -0.36 0.97 11.80
C ARG A 131 -0.78 -0.27 12.59
N ILE A 132 -0.83 -1.42 11.94
CA ILE A 132 -1.23 -2.70 12.54
C ILE A 132 -0.10 -3.74 12.50
N GLY A 133 1.07 -3.36 11.96
CA GLY A 133 2.21 -4.25 11.83
C GLY A 133 1.98 -5.41 10.87
N ALA A 134 1.14 -5.21 9.85
CA ALA A 134 0.81 -6.23 8.86
C ALA A 134 1.60 -6.02 7.57
N VAL A 135 2.10 -7.12 7.00
CA VAL A 135 2.73 -7.14 5.69
C VAL A 135 2.17 -8.30 4.88
N LEU A 136 1.94 -8.03 3.61
CA LEU A 136 1.66 -9.00 2.57
C LEU A 136 2.74 -8.90 1.51
N THR A 137 3.16 -10.05 0.99
CA THR A 137 4.05 -10.14 -0.16
C THR A 137 3.49 -11.17 -1.13
N GLU A 138 3.33 -10.78 -2.39
CA GLU A 138 2.95 -11.65 -3.50
C GLU A 138 4.00 -11.45 -4.59
N MET A 139 4.75 -12.50 -4.93
CA MET A 139 5.77 -12.44 -5.96
C MET A 139 5.67 -13.63 -6.91
N TYR A 140 5.81 -13.36 -8.19
CA TYR A 140 5.98 -14.34 -9.25
C TYR A 140 7.30 -14.03 -9.95
N THR A 141 8.15 -15.02 -10.11
CA THR A 141 9.45 -14.86 -10.79
C THR A 141 9.68 -16.01 -11.75
N HIS A 142 10.49 -15.75 -12.78
CA HIS A 142 10.75 -16.73 -13.83
C HIS A 142 9.45 -17.30 -14.44
N ALA A 143 8.39 -16.49 -14.49
CA ALA A 143 7.09 -16.93 -14.97
C ALA A 143 7.09 -16.98 -16.51
N GLU A 144 6.78 -18.15 -17.04
CA GLU A 144 6.56 -18.38 -18.47
C GLU A 144 5.11 -18.09 -18.87
N HIS A 145 4.19 -18.38 -17.96
CA HIS A 145 2.80 -17.99 -18.05
C HIS A 145 2.33 -17.56 -16.66
N LEU A 146 1.62 -16.44 -16.58
CA LEU A 146 1.04 -15.94 -15.35
C LEU A 146 -0.34 -15.36 -15.67
N GLN A 147 -1.38 -16.00 -15.16
CA GLN A 147 -2.73 -15.46 -15.12
C GLN A 147 -3.10 -15.19 -13.68
N LYS A 148 -3.49 -13.98 -13.33
CA LYS A 148 -3.83 -13.65 -11.94
C LYS A 148 -4.88 -12.58 -11.78
N THR A 149 -5.55 -12.63 -10.65
CA THR A 149 -6.33 -11.54 -10.07
C THR A 149 -5.88 -11.32 -8.63
N THR A 150 -5.47 -10.09 -8.35
CA THR A 150 -5.03 -9.63 -7.03
C THR A 150 -5.95 -8.49 -6.62
N GLU A 151 -6.58 -8.60 -5.46
CA GLU A 151 -7.29 -7.50 -4.82
C GLU A 151 -6.71 -7.31 -3.43
N VAL A 152 -6.18 -6.12 -3.15
CA VAL A 152 -5.66 -5.75 -1.84
C VAL A 152 -6.35 -4.48 -1.35
N LYS A 153 -6.84 -4.54 -0.12
CA LYS A 153 -7.42 -3.40 0.58
C LYS A 153 -6.69 -3.23 1.89
N THR A 154 -6.05 -2.08 2.08
CA THR A 154 -5.46 -1.74 3.35
C THR A 154 -5.95 -0.39 3.84
N ARG A 155 -6.23 -0.31 5.15
CA ARG A 155 -6.85 0.83 5.80
C ARG A 155 -6.19 1.10 7.14
N GLY A 156 -6.10 2.38 7.52
CA GLY A 156 -5.72 2.83 8.85
C GLY A 156 -6.75 3.82 9.39
N TYR A 157 -7.52 3.42 10.39
CA TYR A 157 -8.62 4.22 10.96
C TYR A 157 -8.12 5.22 11.97
N GLY A 158 -8.28 6.52 11.75
CA GLY A 158 -7.76 7.55 12.65
C GLY A 158 -8.19 7.40 14.12
N LYS A 159 -7.38 7.98 15.01
CA LYS A 159 -7.68 8.09 16.44
C LYS A 159 -8.46 9.37 16.68
N LYS A 160 -9.38 9.33 17.63
CA LYS A 160 -10.00 10.52 18.23
C LYS A 160 -9.29 10.80 19.55
N GLU A 161 -8.89 12.02 19.83
CA GLU A 161 -8.11 12.31 21.06
C GLU A 161 -9.00 12.45 22.29
N ARG A 162 -10.27 12.82 22.12
CA ARG A 162 -11.19 13.07 23.24
C ARG A 162 -12.49 12.30 23.07
N ILE A 163 -13.08 11.91 24.20
CA ILE A 163 -14.38 11.20 24.26
C ILE A 163 -15.50 12.05 23.62
N GLU A 164 -15.41 13.37 23.74
CA GLU A 164 -16.33 14.33 23.12
C GLU A 164 -16.27 14.34 21.60
N ASP A 165 -15.13 13.98 20.99
CA ASP A 165 -15.00 13.86 19.54
C ASP A 165 -15.67 12.58 19.01
N LEU A 166 -16.09 11.63 19.87
CA LEU A 166 -16.79 10.39 19.47
C LEU A 166 -18.23 10.64 18.99
N TRP A 167 -18.73 11.86 19.11
CA TRP A 167 -20.10 12.23 18.78
C TRP A 167 -20.12 13.36 17.76
N ASP A 168 -20.70 13.12 16.58
CA ASP A 168 -20.97 14.18 15.61
C ASP A 168 -22.38 14.73 15.84
N TYR A 169 -22.50 16.05 15.91
CA TYR A 169 -23.78 16.73 15.96
C TYR A 169 -24.30 16.92 14.52
N ASN A 170 -25.48 16.38 14.22
CA ASN A 170 -26.13 16.64 12.94
C ASN A 170 -27.08 17.86 13.08
N PRO A 171 -26.80 18.98 12.40
CA PRO A 171 -27.64 20.17 12.49
C PRO A 171 -29.01 20.02 11.84
N ASP A 172 -29.22 19.01 10.97
CA ASP A 172 -30.48 18.81 10.26
C ASP A 172 -31.56 18.14 11.12
N ASP A 173 -31.17 17.33 12.11
CA ASP A 173 -32.08 16.64 13.03
C ASP A 173 -31.85 16.99 14.52
N GLY A 174 -30.78 17.73 14.83
CA GLY A 174 -30.45 18.18 16.17
C GLY A 174 -29.97 17.07 17.11
N LEU A 175 -29.53 15.92 16.57
CA LEU A 175 -29.11 14.75 17.35
C LEU A 175 -27.59 14.54 17.30
N TRP A 176 -27.08 13.90 18.35
CA TRP A 176 -25.69 13.45 18.47
C TRP A 176 -25.58 12.00 18.03
N TYR A 177 -24.76 11.72 17.02
CA TYR A 177 -24.51 10.38 16.51
C TYR A 177 -23.13 9.91 16.94
N ALA A 178 -23.03 8.66 17.41
CA ALA A 178 -21.74 8.03 17.61
C ALA A 178 -21.02 7.95 16.25
N THR A 179 -19.91 8.64 16.15
CA THR A 179 -19.05 8.59 14.96
C THR A 179 -18.56 7.17 14.76
N GLY A 180 -18.71 6.62 13.55
CA GLY A 180 -18.46 5.21 13.25
C GLY A 180 -17.01 4.72 13.47
N CYS A 181 -16.08 5.60 13.86
CA CYS A 181 -14.74 5.21 14.31
C CYS A 181 -14.78 4.65 15.74
N LYS A 182 -14.99 3.34 15.90
CA LYS A 182 -14.94 2.72 17.24
C LYS A 182 -13.50 2.76 17.80
N MET A 183 -13.35 3.41 18.95
CA MET A 183 -12.09 3.88 19.53
C MET A 183 -11.06 2.81 19.94
N ASP A 184 -11.42 1.53 20.14
CA ASP A 184 -10.52 0.63 20.90
C ASP A 184 -10.18 -0.75 20.31
N CYS A 185 -10.71 -1.16 19.15
CA CYS A 185 -10.49 -2.56 18.71
C CYS A 185 -9.94 -2.76 17.30
N CYS A 186 -10.02 -1.77 16.40
CA CYS A 186 -9.58 -1.90 15.01
C CYS A 186 -8.86 -0.65 14.53
N THR A 187 -7.53 -0.58 14.69
CA THR A 187 -6.72 0.56 14.21
C THR A 187 -6.46 0.54 12.71
N GLY A 188 -6.73 -0.59 12.06
CA GLY A 188 -6.58 -0.78 10.63
C GLY A 188 -6.84 -2.21 10.19
N VAL A 189 -6.81 -2.41 8.88
CA VAL A 189 -7.01 -3.71 8.23
C VAL A 189 -6.04 -3.85 7.07
N LEU A 190 -5.58 -5.07 6.81
CA LEU A 190 -4.97 -5.48 5.54
C LEU A 190 -5.68 -6.75 5.08
N GLU A 191 -6.37 -6.64 3.95
CA GLU A 191 -7.10 -7.73 3.30
C GLU A 191 -6.54 -7.95 1.91
N ALA A 192 -6.36 -9.21 1.54
CA ALA A 192 -5.87 -9.60 0.23
C ALA A 192 -6.60 -10.84 -0.27
N ASN A 193 -7.08 -10.77 -1.50
CA ASN A 193 -7.64 -11.87 -2.24
C ASN A 193 -6.76 -12.12 -3.47
N LEU A 194 -6.12 -13.29 -3.48
CA LEU A 194 -5.16 -13.70 -4.50
C LEU A 194 -5.72 -14.93 -5.21
N ASN A 195 -5.80 -14.87 -6.53
CA ASN A 195 -6.12 -16.01 -7.37
C ASN A 195 -5.19 -16.00 -8.57
N SER A 196 -4.34 -17.00 -8.71
CA SER A 196 -3.36 -17.07 -9.78
C SER A 196 -3.16 -18.47 -10.32
N ASN A 197 -2.79 -18.54 -11.60
CA ASN A 197 -2.30 -19.71 -12.29
C ASN A 197 -0.93 -19.34 -12.87
N VAL A 198 0.10 -20.05 -12.43
CA VAL A 198 1.49 -19.71 -12.72
C VAL A 198 2.26 -20.94 -13.18
N ILE A 199 3.03 -20.75 -14.25
CA ILE A 199 4.10 -21.64 -14.69
C ILE A 199 5.42 -20.91 -14.40
N GLY A 200 6.06 -21.24 -13.28
CA GLY A 200 7.24 -20.52 -12.81
C GLY A 200 7.49 -20.69 -11.33
N VAL A 201 8.00 -19.64 -10.69
CA VAL A 201 8.22 -19.59 -9.24
C VAL A 201 7.24 -18.59 -8.62
N ALA A 202 6.50 -19.01 -7.59
CA ALA A 202 5.65 -18.14 -6.79
C ALA A 202 6.15 -18.09 -5.35
N HIS A 203 6.11 -16.91 -4.76
CA HIS A 203 6.37 -16.66 -3.36
C HIS A 203 5.22 -15.81 -2.82
N ILE A 204 4.44 -16.36 -1.90
CA ILE A 204 3.34 -15.63 -1.26
C ILE A 204 3.49 -15.74 0.24
N GLY A 205 3.61 -14.58 0.89
CA GLY A 205 3.85 -14.48 2.31
C GLY A 205 3.01 -13.42 3.00
N TRP A 206 2.76 -13.62 4.28
CA TRP A 206 2.28 -12.56 5.16
C TRP A 206 3.01 -12.61 6.50
N LEU A 207 3.09 -11.47 7.15
CA LEU A 207 3.75 -11.27 8.44
C LEU A 207 2.91 -10.32 9.29
N SER A 208 2.79 -10.65 10.58
CA SER A 208 2.15 -9.82 11.60
C SER A 208 3.11 -9.59 12.76
N ARG A 209 3.36 -8.32 13.08
CA ARG A 209 4.22 -7.86 14.16
C ARG A 209 3.52 -6.85 15.03
N ASP A 210 3.93 -6.74 16.28
CA ASP A 210 3.55 -5.63 17.15
C ASP A 210 4.11 -4.31 16.59
N PRO A 211 3.27 -3.29 16.32
CA PRO A 211 3.76 -1.94 16.05
C PRO A 211 4.61 -1.34 17.16
N GLU A 212 4.43 -1.78 18.41
CA GLU A 212 5.21 -1.30 19.55
C GLU A 212 6.49 -2.12 19.78
N PRO A 213 7.68 -1.50 19.88
CA PRO A 213 8.91 -2.21 20.20
C PRO A 213 8.91 -2.67 21.65
N ASN A 214 9.20 -3.96 21.87
CA ASN A 214 9.18 -4.54 23.21
C ASN A 214 10.54 -4.39 23.90
N ARG A 215 10.55 -3.81 25.12
CA ARG A 215 11.75 -3.69 25.96
C ARG A 215 12.37 -5.04 26.30
N LEU A 216 11.56 -6.09 26.51
CA LEU A 216 12.01 -7.46 26.74
C LEU A 216 12.71 -8.06 25.51
N LEU A 217 12.39 -7.56 24.31
CA LEU A 217 13.00 -7.96 23.05
C LEU A 217 14.13 -7.02 22.61
N LYS A 218 14.74 -6.27 23.54
CA LYS A 218 15.81 -5.29 23.26
C LYS A 218 15.40 -4.24 22.22
N GLY A 219 14.14 -3.81 22.25
CA GLY A 219 13.60 -2.82 21.32
C GLY A 219 13.16 -3.39 19.96
N ARG A 220 13.10 -4.71 19.81
CA ARG A 220 12.54 -5.35 18.60
C ARG A 220 11.02 -5.43 18.67
N HIS A 221 10.39 -5.42 17.51
CA HIS A 221 8.96 -5.69 17.33
C HIS A 221 8.69 -7.18 17.52
N ALA A 222 7.69 -7.53 18.33
CA ALA A 222 7.32 -8.91 18.54
C ALA A 222 6.62 -9.47 17.30
N GLU A 223 7.03 -10.65 16.83
CA GLU A 223 6.37 -11.34 15.73
C GLU A 223 5.26 -12.24 16.28
N TYR A 224 4.02 -12.02 15.84
CA TYR A 224 2.87 -12.80 16.27
C TYR A 224 2.52 -13.92 15.30
N GLY A 225 2.89 -13.78 14.03
CA GLY A 225 2.69 -14.83 13.05
C GLY A 225 3.28 -14.48 11.70
N ARG A 226 3.64 -15.52 10.96
CA ARG A 226 4.00 -15.44 9.55
C ARG A 226 3.56 -16.71 8.84
N SER A 227 3.24 -16.61 7.57
CA SER A 227 3.10 -17.76 6.67
C SER A 227 3.78 -17.41 5.37
N VAL A 228 4.58 -18.34 4.84
CA VAL A 228 5.33 -18.17 3.60
C VAL A 228 5.17 -19.45 2.80
N GLU A 229 4.80 -19.30 1.54
CA GLU A 229 4.65 -20.39 0.58
C GLU A 229 5.55 -20.12 -0.62
N ASP A 230 6.52 -21.00 -0.83
CA ASP A 230 7.40 -21.02 -1.99
C ASP A 230 7.00 -22.20 -2.90
N LEU A 231 6.65 -21.89 -4.15
CA LEU A 231 6.15 -22.86 -5.13
C LEU A 231 6.98 -22.74 -6.41
N THR A 232 7.40 -23.85 -7.01
CA THR A 232 8.16 -23.88 -8.27
C THR A 232 7.64 -24.97 -9.19
N GLY A 233 7.09 -24.60 -10.34
CA GLY A 233 6.40 -25.52 -11.25
C GLY A 233 5.12 -24.91 -11.80
N VAL A 234 4.09 -25.76 -11.95
CA VAL A 234 2.76 -25.36 -12.43
C VAL A 234 1.78 -25.41 -11.27
N PHE A 235 1.27 -24.25 -10.84
CA PHE A 235 0.39 -24.15 -9.69
C PHE A 235 -0.80 -23.23 -9.96
N ALA A 236 -1.96 -23.65 -9.45
CA ALA A 236 -3.09 -22.77 -9.24
C ALA A 236 -3.15 -22.42 -7.75
N ILE A 237 -3.18 -21.14 -7.43
CA ILE A 237 -3.09 -20.61 -6.07
C ILE A 237 -4.34 -19.78 -5.81
N GLN A 238 -5.04 -20.09 -4.72
CA GLN A 238 -6.16 -19.31 -4.21
C GLN A 238 -5.92 -19.04 -2.74
N LYS A 239 -5.83 -17.76 -2.37
CA LYS A 239 -5.51 -17.37 -1.01
C LYS A 239 -6.27 -16.13 -0.60
N PHE A 240 -6.90 -16.22 0.56
CA PHE A 240 -7.47 -15.07 1.25
C PHE A 240 -6.67 -14.82 2.52
N ILE A 241 -6.20 -13.58 2.69
CA ILE A 241 -5.43 -13.15 3.85
C ILE A 241 -6.13 -11.94 4.45
N GLN A 242 -6.32 -11.96 5.76
CA GLN A 242 -6.94 -10.88 6.50
C GLN A 242 -6.20 -10.68 7.82
N LEU A 243 -5.67 -9.48 8.01
CA LEU A 243 -4.92 -9.07 9.19
C LEU A 243 -5.58 -7.83 9.79
N TRP A 244 -6.02 -7.94 11.06
CA TRP A 244 -6.74 -6.89 11.78
C TRP A 244 -5.89 -6.41 12.96
N GLY A 245 -5.80 -5.09 13.15
CA GLY A 245 -5.07 -4.53 14.29
C GLY A 245 -5.92 -4.49 15.55
N ASN A 246 -5.42 -5.04 16.65
CA ASN A 246 -5.87 -4.67 17.99
C ASN A 246 -4.98 -3.51 18.48
N SER A 247 -5.54 -2.57 19.23
CA SER A 247 -4.92 -1.25 19.43
C SER A 247 -3.59 -1.28 20.21
N THR A 248 -2.46 -1.18 19.51
CA THR A 248 -1.17 -0.66 20.05
C THR A 248 -0.62 0.36 19.07
N CYS A 249 -0.21 1.54 19.56
CA CYS A 249 0.35 2.59 18.72
C CYS A 249 1.56 3.21 19.41
N GLY A 250 2.76 2.73 19.07
CA GLY A 250 4.03 3.25 19.56
C GLY A 250 4.66 4.29 18.63
N ALA A 251 5.73 4.92 19.11
CA ALA A 251 6.63 5.70 18.26
C ALA A 251 7.45 4.75 17.37
N ILE A 252 7.45 5.00 16.06
CA ILE A 252 8.02 4.11 15.05
C ILE A 252 9.31 4.73 14.48
N SER A 253 10.37 3.94 14.33
CA SER A 253 11.62 4.33 13.68
C SER A 253 12.32 3.10 13.07
N VAL A 254 13.13 3.32 12.02
CA VAL A 254 13.79 2.36 11.10
C VAL A 254 12.83 1.37 10.39
N ASP A 255 13.17 0.87 9.19
CA ASP A 255 12.30 -0.05 8.45
C ASP A 255 12.16 -1.38 9.19
N TRP A 256 11.07 -1.55 9.92
CA TRP A 256 10.85 -2.65 10.86
C TRP A 256 9.89 -3.73 10.35
N LEU A 257 9.18 -3.43 9.23
CA LEU A 257 8.25 -4.33 8.55
C LEU A 257 8.81 -4.71 7.18
N PRO A 258 9.77 -5.64 7.08
CA PRO A 258 10.26 -6.07 5.78
C PRO A 258 9.16 -6.77 4.99
N CYS A 259 9.17 -6.61 3.67
CA CYS A 259 8.53 -7.55 2.76
C CYS A 259 9.15 -8.93 2.98
N VAL A 260 8.33 -9.98 3.02
CA VAL A 260 8.74 -11.34 3.38
C VAL A 260 9.28 -12.07 2.16
#